data_AF-A0A973TC78-F1
#
_entry.id   AF-A0A973TC78-F1
#
_cell.length_a   1.000
_cell.length_b   1.000
_cell.length_c   1.000
_cell.angle_alpha   90.00
_cell.angle_beta   90.00
_cell.angle_gamma   90.00
#
_symmetry.space_group_name_H-M   'P 1'
#
loop_
_entity.id
_entity.type
_entity.pdbx_description
1 polymer ?
#
loop_
_entity_poly.entity_id
_entity_poly.type
_entity_poly.pdbx_seq_one_letter_code
_entity_poly.pdbx_strand_id
1 'polypeptide(L)'
;EAFHSGSPELLVAVNVPGSAAAAADQRIVAQLNNGELRLNGFTSTLSDVTAEDGATGERAVVRLTSATTGYQTVNAAGAPVAAGAATAPQRLRLVLVRVDGQWRISDVLPGS
;
A
#
# COMPACT_ATOMS: atom_id res chain seq x y z
N GLU A 1 -1.70 -6.50 -7.52
CA GLU A 1 -1.82 -5.17 -8.14
C GLU A 1 -0.46 -4.48 -8.28
N ALA A 2 -0.12 -3.32 -7.67
CA ALA A 2 1.08 -2.54 -8.03
C ALA A 2 2.44 -3.23 -7.79
N PHE A 3 2.74 -3.68 -6.56
CA PHE A 3 4.02 -4.33 -6.25
C PHE A 3 4.18 -5.72 -6.89
N HIS A 4 3.07 -6.43 -7.04
CA HIS A 4 3.06 -7.72 -7.71
C HIS A 4 3.36 -7.58 -9.22
N SER A 5 2.74 -6.60 -9.88
CA SER A 5 2.94 -6.34 -11.31
C SER A 5 4.20 -5.52 -11.61
N GLY A 6 4.79 -4.85 -10.61
CA GLY A 6 5.91 -3.93 -10.81
C GLY A 6 5.48 -2.60 -11.45
N SER A 7 4.24 -2.16 -11.20
CA SER A 7 3.62 -0.94 -11.75
C SER A 7 3.49 0.16 -10.69
N PRO A 8 4.56 0.90 -10.38
CA PRO A 8 4.56 1.97 -9.37
C PRO A 8 3.69 3.17 -9.76
N GLU A 9 3.36 3.35 -11.04
CA GLU A 9 2.43 4.37 -11.52
C GLU A 9 1.04 4.26 -10.90
N LEU A 10 0.62 3.05 -10.52
CA LEU A 10 -0.63 2.82 -9.80
C LEU A 10 -0.60 3.45 -8.39
N LEU A 11 0.59 3.60 -7.79
CA LEU A 11 0.75 4.21 -6.46
C LEU A 11 0.56 5.73 -6.50
N VAL A 12 0.82 6.38 -7.65
CA VAL A 12 0.58 7.81 -7.86
C VAL A 12 -0.92 8.13 -7.90
N ALA A 13 -1.74 7.20 -8.40
CA ALA A 13 -3.18 7.37 -8.49
C ALA A 13 -3.88 7.25 -7.12
N VAL A 14 -3.31 6.46 -6.19
CA VAL A 14 -3.93 6.19 -4.87
C VAL A 14 -3.43 7.09 -3.76
N ASN A 15 -2.20 7.62 -3.86
CA ASN A 15 -1.63 8.46 -2.83
C ASN A 15 -1.75 9.96 -3.15
N VAL A 16 -1.86 10.76 -2.09
CA VAL A 16 -1.69 12.20 -2.18
C VAL A 16 -0.24 12.52 -2.50
N PRO A 17 0.07 13.36 -3.51
CA PRO A 17 1.44 13.75 -3.81
C PRO A 17 2.13 14.38 -2.59
N GLY A 18 3.36 13.92 -2.28
CA GLY A 18 4.16 14.43 -1.16
C GLY A 18 3.71 13.96 0.23
N SER A 19 2.74 13.06 0.32
CA SER A 19 2.23 12.56 1.61
C SER A 19 3.14 11.52 2.27
N ALA A 20 2.84 11.21 3.54
CA ALA A 20 3.55 10.16 4.27
C ALA A 20 3.36 8.79 3.60
N ALA A 21 2.14 8.49 3.13
CA ALA A 21 1.84 7.27 2.39
C ALA A 21 2.63 7.19 1.07
N ALA A 22 2.65 8.29 0.29
CA ALA A 22 3.44 8.34 -0.95
C ALA A 22 4.93 8.11 -0.69
N ALA A 23 5.49 8.72 0.36
CA ALA A 23 6.90 8.55 0.71
C ALA A 23 7.22 7.11 1.16
N ALA A 24 6.30 6.44 1.87
CA ALA A 24 6.48 5.04 2.26
C ALA A 24 6.55 4.13 1.03
N ASP A 25 5.59 4.30 0.11
CA ASP A 25 5.53 3.53 -1.13
C ASP A 25 6.74 3.78 -2.05
N GLN A 26 7.18 5.04 -2.17
CA GLN A 26 8.38 5.39 -2.95
C GLN A 26 9.65 4.71 -2.44
N ARG A 27 9.80 4.51 -1.12
CA ARG A 27 10.94 3.77 -0.57
C ARG A 27 10.93 2.32 -1.00
N ILE A 28 9.76 1.67 -0.99
CA ILE A 28 9.59 0.29 -1.44
C ILE A 28 9.90 0.19 -2.94
N VAL A 29 9.34 1.10 -3.75
CA VAL A 29 9.59 1.14 -5.20
C VAL A 29 11.08 1.36 -5.51
N ALA A 30 11.75 2.28 -4.82
CA ALA A 30 13.17 2.54 -5.02
C ALA A 30 14.02 1.30 -4.71
N GLN A 31 13.70 0.56 -3.64
CA GLN A 31 14.38 -0.69 -3.31
C GLN A 31 14.19 -1.75 -4.39
N LEU A 32 12.98 -1.86 -4.95
CA LEU A 32 12.69 -2.83 -6.02
C LEU A 32 13.38 -2.45 -7.33
N ASN A 33 13.31 -1.18 -7.73
CA ASN A 33 13.89 -0.71 -8.99
C ASN A 33 15.41 -0.80 -9.02
N ASN A 34 16.09 -0.57 -7.90
CA ASN A 34 17.55 -0.65 -7.81
C ASN A 34 18.11 -2.04 -8.18
N GLY A 35 17.30 -3.10 -8.12
CA GLY A 35 17.70 -4.45 -8.51
C GLY A 35 16.81 -5.10 -9.57
N GLU A 36 15.97 -4.33 -10.26
CA GLU A 36 14.92 -4.84 -11.17
C GLU A 36 14.10 -5.99 -10.53
N LEU A 37 13.77 -5.81 -9.25
CA LEU A 37 13.16 -6.83 -8.41
C LEU A 37 11.63 -6.79 -8.50
N ARG A 38 11.00 -7.95 -8.30
CA ARG A 38 9.55 -8.10 -8.22
C ARG A 38 9.15 -8.95 -7.03
N LEU A 39 7.93 -8.74 -6.51
CA LEU A 39 7.39 -9.53 -5.40
C LEU A 39 6.42 -10.61 -5.94
N ASN A 40 6.96 -11.78 -6.25
CA ASN A 40 6.19 -12.91 -6.74
C ASN A 40 5.33 -13.51 -5.61
N GLY A 41 4.04 -13.73 -5.87
CA GLY A 41 3.07 -14.23 -4.89
C GLY A 41 2.59 -13.22 -3.84
N PHE A 42 3.05 -11.96 -3.90
CA PHE A 42 2.55 -10.90 -3.01
C PHE A 42 1.11 -10.51 -3.36
N THR A 43 0.23 -10.61 -2.38
CA THR A 43 -1.13 -10.09 -2.43
C THR A 43 -1.47 -9.44 -1.10
N SER A 44 -2.36 -8.45 -1.14
CA SER A 44 -2.92 -7.83 0.05
C SER A 44 -4.44 -8.01 0.02
N THR A 45 -5.02 -8.33 1.18
CA THR A 45 -6.46 -8.35 1.38
C THR A 45 -6.86 -7.28 2.39
N LEU A 46 -8.04 -6.71 2.19
CA LEU A 46 -8.65 -5.74 3.10
C LEU A 46 -10.02 -6.30 3.55
N SER A 47 -10.30 -6.22 4.84
CA SER A 47 -11.59 -6.57 5.45
C SER A 47 -12.01 -5.52 6.47
N ASP A 48 -13.22 -5.66 7.03
CA ASP A 48 -13.74 -4.83 8.13
C ASP A 48 -13.69 -3.31 7.85
N VAL A 49 -13.91 -2.93 6.59
CA VAL A 49 -13.76 -1.54 6.13
C VAL A 49 -14.92 -0.68 6.65
N THR A 50 -14.61 0.28 7.51
CA THR A 50 -15.60 1.17 8.14
C THR A 50 -15.06 2.59 8.24
N ALA A 51 -15.83 3.58 7.80
CA ALA A 51 -15.49 4.99 8.03
C ALA A 51 -15.62 5.36 9.51
N GLU A 52 -14.71 6.18 10.02
CA GLU A 52 -14.84 6.79 11.35
C GLU A 52 -15.82 7.96 11.33
N ASP A 53 -16.40 8.27 12.49
CA ASP A 53 -17.23 9.46 12.65
C ASP A 53 -16.42 10.74 12.39
N GLY A 54 -17.12 11.80 11.96
CA GLY A 54 -16.49 13.10 11.69
C GLY A 54 -15.87 13.24 10.29
N ALA A 55 -16.18 12.31 9.38
CA ALA A 55 -15.87 12.48 7.96
C ALA A 55 -16.54 13.75 7.41
N THR A 56 -15.83 14.44 6.53
CA THR A 56 -16.29 15.62 5.79
C THR A 56 -16.24 15.33 4.28
N GLY A 57 -16.72 16.27 3.46
CA GLY A 57 -16.60 16.17 2.00
C GLY A 57 -15.16 16.13 1.50
N GLU A 58 -14.18 16.58 2.31
CA GLU A 58 -12.78 16.74 1.90
C GLU A 58 -11.81 15.82 2.65
N ARG A 59 -12.24 15.24 3.78
CA ARG A 59 -11.39 14.39 4.64
C ARG A 59 -12.20 13.29 5.30
N ALA A 60 -11.68 12.07 5.30
CA ALA A 60 -12.24 10.94 6.01
C ALA A 60 -11.13 10.09 6.65
N VAL A 61 -11.47 9.35 7.70
CA VAL A 61 -10.61 8.28 8.23
C VAL A 61 -11.36 6.97 8.07
N VAL A 62 -10.70 5.94 7.58
CA VAL A 62 -11.29 4.61 7.36
C VAL A 62 -10.51 3.58 8.16
N ARG A 63 -11.19 2.88 9.06
CA ARG A 63 -10.66 1.68 9.72
C ARG A 63 -10.80 0.49 8.79
N LEU A 64 -9.78 -0.36 8.78
CA LEU A 64 -9.79 -1.63 8.05
C LEU A 64 -8.87 -2.63 8.73
N THR A 65 -9.04 -3.90 8.39
CA THR A 65 -8.08 -4.96 8.67
C THR A 65 -7.33 -5.28 7.37
N SER A 66 -6.00 -5.32 7.42
CA SER A 66 -5.14 -5.67 6.29
C SER A 66 -4.35 -6.94 6.60
N ALA A 67 -4.22 -7.82 5.62
CA ALA A 67 -3.30 -8.95 5.66
C ALA A 67 -2.57 -9.06 4.33
N THR A 68 -1.37 -9.64 4.36
CA THR A 68 -0.59 -9.92 3.15
C THR A 68 -0.15 -11.37 3.09
N THR A 69 -0.10 -11.94 1.90
CA THR A 69 0.51 -13.27 1.70
C THR A 69 2.02 -13.21 1.87
N GLY A 70 2.63 -14.36 2.13
CA GLY A 70 4.06 -14.52 1.95
C GLY A 70 4.42 -14.40 0.47
N TYR A 71 5.65 -13.98 0.19
CA TYR A 71 6.11 -13.71 -1.16
C TYR A 71 7.59 -14.02 -1.34
N GLN A 72 7.99 -14.16 -2.61
CA GLN A 72 9.40 -14.23 -3.01
C GLN A 72 9.79 -12.93 -3.71
N THR A 73 10.88 -12.33 -3.29
CA THR A 73 11.54 -11.30 -4.08
C THR A 73 12.36 -11.99 -5.15
N VAL A 74 12.08 -11.70 -6.41
CA VAL A 74 12.76 -12.28 -7.57
C VAL A 74 13.45 -11.19 -8.39
N ASN A 75 14.57 -11.52 -9.02
CA ASN A 75 15.24 -10.62 -9.97
C ASN A 75 14.57 -10.64 -11.36
N ALA A 76 15.11 -9.88 -12.31
CA ALA A 76 14.61 -9.81 -13.69
C ALA A 76 14.53 -11.16 -14.41
N ALA A 77 15.41 -12.12 -14.06
CA ALA A 77 15.38 -13.48 -14.60
C ALA A 77 14.37 -14.40 -13.90
N GLY A 78 13.64 -13.89 -12.90
CA GLY A 78 12.70 -14.68 -12.08
C GLY A 78 13.37 -15.52 -11.00
N ALA A 79 14.68 -15.38 -10.79
CA ALA A 79 15.39 -16.12 -9.75
C ALA A 79 15.12 -15.51 -8.36
N PRO A 80 14.79 -16.31 -7.35
CA PRO A 80 14.54 -15.81 -5.99
C PRO A 80 15.83 -15.29 -5.35
N VAL A 81 15.73 -14.10 -4.74
CA VAL A 81 16.85 -13.46 -4.02
C VAL A 81 16.54 -13.22 -2.55
N ALA A 82 15.26 -13.17 -2.16
CA ALA A 82 14.80 -13.07 -0.77
C ALA A 82 13.36 -13.57 -0.63
N ALA A 83 12.89 -13.73 0.60
CA ALA A 83 11.51 -14.08 0.91
C ALA A 83 10.93 -13.15 1.98
N GLY A 84 9.65 -12.81 1.84
CA GLY A 84 8.86 -12.10 2.83
C GLY A 84 7.80 -13.01 3.43
N ALA A 85 7.64 -12.95 4.76
CA ALA A 85 6.61 -13.70 5.45
C ALA A 85 5.21 -13.11 5.21
N ALA A 86 4.18 -13.93 5.36
CA ALA A 86 2.82 -13.44 5.43
C ALA A 86 2.65 -12.55 6.67
N THR A 87 1.88 -11.47 6.52
CA THR A 87 1.52 -10.62 7.67
C THR A 87 0.20 -11.10 8.21
N ALA A 88 0.14 -11.34 9.53
CA ALA A 88 -1.13 -11.62 10.19
C ALA A 88 -2.10 -10.43 10.03
N PRO A 89 -3.42 -10.67 10.06
CA PRO A 89 -4.39 -9.58 10.00
C PRO A 89 -4.10 -8.50 11.03
N GLN A 90 -3.91 -7.27 10.56
CA GLN A 90 -3.60 -6.09 11.37
C GLN A 90 -4.63 -5.00 11.13
N ARG A 91 -5.09 -4.36 12.20
CA ARG A 91 -5.96 -3.19 12.09
C ARG A 91 -5.14 -1.97 11.71
N LEU A 92 -5.65 -1.22 10.75
CA LEU A 92 -5.06 0.03 10.26
C LEU A 92 -6.14 1.10 10.16
N ARG A 93 -5.69 2.35 10.12
CA ARG A 93 -6.50 3.51 9.76
C ARG A 93 -5.90 4.20 8.54
N LEU A 94 -6.68 4.34 7.48
CA LEU A 94 -6.31 5.15 6.32
C LEU A 94 -6.84 6.57 6.51
N VAL A 95 -5.95 7.55 6.42
CA VAL A 95 -6.35 8.95 6.34
C VAL A 95 -6.53 9.29 4.87
N LEU A 96 -7.76 9.63 4.50
CA LEU A 96 -8.15 9.98 3.14
C LEU A 96 -8.39 11.48 3.04
N VAL A 97 -7.93 12.08 1.95
CA VAL A 97 -8.26 13.45 1.57
C VAL A 97 -8.72 13.49 0.13
N ARG A 98 -9.58 14.45 -0.19
CA ARG A 98 -10.08 14.64 -1.54
C ARG A 98 -9.13 15.53 -2.34
N VAL A 99 -8.64 15.03 -3.46
CA VAL A 99 -7.75 15.73 -4.39
C VAL A 99 -8.35 15.60 -5.78
N ASP A 100 -8.62 16.72 -6.44
CA ASP A 100 -9.23 16.76 -7.78
C ASP A 100 -10.51 15.91 -7.88
N GLY A 101 -11.33 15.92 -6.82
CA GLY A 101 -12.58 15.16 -6.74
C GLY A 101 -12.43 13.66 -6.44
N GLN A 102 -11.20 13.17 -6.24
CA GLN A 102 -10.91 11.76 -5.93
C GLN A 102 -10.39 11.61 -4.51
N TRP A 103 -10.79 10.54 -3.83
CA TRP A 103 -10.21 10.18 -2.54
C TRP A 103 -8.82 9.59 -2.73
N ARG A 104 -7.85 10.12 -2.00
CA ARG A 104 -6.46 9.62 -1.99
C ARG A 104 -5.95 9.46 -0.58
N ILE A 105 -5.03 8.53 -0.40
CA ILE A 105 -4.41 8.20 0.88
C ILE A 105 -3.32 9.24 1.18
N SER A 106 -3.48 9.96 2.29
CA SER A 106 -2.44 10.84 2.82
C SER A 106 -1.55 10.13 3.83
N ASP A 107 -2.12 9.21 4.61
CA ASP A 107 -1.40 8.53 5.69
C ASP A 107 -1.99 7.14 6.01
N VAL A 108 -1.15 6.27 6.56
CA VAL A 108 -1.52 4.94 7.04
C VAL A 108 -1.07 4.83 8.49
N LEU A 109 -2.05 4.75 9.39
CA LEU A 109 -1.82 4.76 10.83
C LEU A 109 -2.12 3.38 11.44
N PRO A 110 -1.50 3.03 12.58
CA PRO A 110 -1.93 1.89 13.38
C PRO A 110 -3.42 1.99 13.75
N GLY A 111 -4.11 0.85 13.68
CA GLY A 111 -5.48 0.72 14.16
C GLY A 111 -5.55 0.75 15.69
N SER A 112 -6.70 1.17 16.21
CA SER A 112 -7.05 1.13 17.63
C SER A 112 -7.77 -0.17 18.02
#